data_AF-A0A223RQ37-F1
#
_entry.id   AF-A0A223RQ37-F1
#
_cell.length_a   1.000
_cell.length_b   1.000
_cell.length_c   1.000
_cell.angle_alpha   90.00
_cell.angle_beta   90.00
_cell.angle_gamma   90.00
#
_symmetry.space_group_name_H-M   'P 1'
#
loop_
_entity.id
_entity.type
_entity.pdbx_description
1 polymer ?
#
loop_
_entity_poly.entity_id
_entity_poly.type
_entity_poly.pdbx_seq_one_letter_code
_entity_poly.pdbx_strand_id
1 'polypeptide(L)'
;MTSDTAFARRLADTVLARLRADGGPAWSVFEIQPAEDKVPPLRAPGDVKHLSITLGDASSHEDPVGVYFTVGPPLIDAIIATTDQIQEHMLEATQGALLPACPGHQHPLQVAERDGVAMWLCPQAPAHYAEPVLPQGTTG
;
A
#
# COMPACT_ATOMS: atom_id res chain seq x y z
N MET A 1 -7.91 16.35 -9.68
CA MET A 1 -7.17 15.10 -9.47
C MET A 1 -7.21 14.29 -10.76
N THR A 2 -6.07 13.78 -11.21
CA THR A 2 -6.04 12.83 -12.33
C THR A 2 -6.62 11.47 -11.90
N SER A 3 -6.93 10.58 -12.85
CA SER A 3 -7.38 9.21 -12.55
C SER A 3 -6.38 8.48 -11.63
N ASP A 4 -5.09 8.63 -11.91
CA ASP A 4 -4.01 7.98 -11.15
C ASP A 4 -3.94 8.47 -9.71
N THR A 5 -4.04 9.79 -9.47
CA THR A 5 -4.08 10.34 -8.11
C THR A 5 -5.30 9.84 -7.34
N ALA A 6 -6.47 9.75 -8.01
CA ALA A 6 -7.68 9.24 -7.38
C ALA A 6 -7.57 7.74 -7.06
N PHE A 7 -6.94 6.95 -7.93
CA PHE A 7 -6.67 5.54 -7.69
C PHE A 7 -5.69 5.34 -6.54
N ALA A 8 -4.54 6.02 -6.57
CA ALA A 8 -3.53 5.98 -5.52
C ALA A 8 -4.12 6.34 -4.14
N ARG A 9 -4.98 7.37 -4.09
CA ARG A 9 -5.73 7.74 -2.87
C ARG A 9 -6.61 6.60 -2.36
N ARG A 10 -7.45 6.03 -3.24
CA ARG A 10 -8.35 4.93 -2.88
C ARG A 10 -7.59 3.70 -2.39
N LEU A 11 -6.48 3.37 -3.05
CA LEU A 11 -5.61 2.27 -2.63
C LEU A 11 -5.07 2.52 -1.22
N ALA A 12 -4.44 3.67 -1.00
CA ALA A 12 -3.86 4.01 0.30
C ALA A 12 -4.93 4.03 1.41
N ASP A 13 -6.08 4.68 1.18
CA ASP A 13 -7.17 4.72 2.15
C ASP A 13 -7.71 3.30 2.48
N THR A 14 -7.80 2.42 1.47
CA THR A 14 -8.25 1.03 1.66
C THR A 14 -7.25 0.23 2.49
N VAL A 15 -5.97 0.31 2.17
CA VAL A 15 -4.90 -0.38 2.90
C VAL A 15 -4.85 0.10 4.35
N LEU A 16 -4.82 1.41 4.58
CA LEU A 16 -4.81 1.99 5.92
C LEU A 16 -6.03 1.54 6.74
N ALA A 17 -7.22 1.55 6.15
CA ALA A 17 -8.43 1.08 6.83
C ALA A 17 -8.32 -0.41 7.21
N ARG A 18 -7.77 -1.24 6.31
CA ARG A 18 -7.60 -2.67 6.58
C ARG A 18 -6.60 -2.94 7.70
N LEU A 19 -5.45 -2.26 7.70
CA LEU A 19 -4.44 -2.41 8.75
C LEU A 19 -4.96 -1.87 10.10
N ARG A 20 -5.68 -0.75 10.08
CA ARG A 20 -6.34 -0.21 11.29
C ARG A 20 -7.33 -1.19 11.92
N ALA A 21 -8.02 -2.00 11.11
CA ALA A 21 -8.96 -3.00 11.62
C ALA A 21 -8.29 -4.04 12.54
N ASP A 22 -6.99 -4.28 12.37
CA ASP A 22 -6.18 -5.18 13.21
C ASP A 22 -5.30 -4.44 14.24
N GLY A 23 -5.65 -3.19 14.56
CA GLY A 23 -4.97 -2.42 15.60
C GLY A 23 -3.84 -1.52 15.09
N GLY A 24 -3.72 -1.32 13.78
CA GLY A 24 -2.85 -0.29 13.21
C GLY A 24 -3.26 1.13 13.65
N PRO A 25 -2.32 2.10 13.68
CA PRO A 25 -2.60 3.49 14.03
C PRO A 25 -3.61 4.12 13.08
N ALA A 26 -4.28 5.18 13.56
CA ALA A 26 -5.33 5.91 12.84
C ALA A 26 -4.78 6.84 11.74
N TRP A 27 -3.87 6.32 10.91
CA TRP A 27 -3.24 7.06 9.84
C TRP A 27 -4.21 7.41 8.71
N SER A 28 -3.90 8.49 8.01
CA SER A 28 -4.64 8.98 6.86
C SER A 28 -3.71 9.55 5.80
N VAL A 29 -4.19 9.66 4.57
CA VAL A 29 -3.46 10.32 3.49
C VAL A 29 -3.59 11.84 3.62
N PHE A 30 -2.47 12.53 3.84
CA PHE A 30 -2.42 13.99 3.90
C PHE A 30 -2.32 14.61 2.51
N GLU A 31 -1.43 14.09 1.68
CA GLU A 31 -1.09 14.67 0.40
C GLU A 31 -0.75 13.59 -0.62
N ILE A 32 -1.09 13.84 -1.89
CA ILE A 32 -0.59 13.07 -3.02
C ILE A 32 -0.12 14.06 -4.09
N GLN A 33 1.14 13.94 -4.50
CA GLN A 33 1.74 14.80 -5.50
C GLN A 33 2.64 13.98 -6.44
N PRO A 34 2.85 14.44 -7.70
CA PRO A 34 3.89 13.87 -8.53
C PRO A 34 5.22 13.91 -7.77
N ALA A 35 5.90 12.78 -7.65
CA ALA A 35 7.26 12.78 -7.16
C ALA A 35 8.13 13.33 -8.28
N GLU A 36 8.78 14.47 -8.05
CA GLU A 36 9.81 14.94 -8.96
C GLU A 36 10.97 13.95 -8.91
N ASP A 37 11.27 13.29 -10.04
CA ASP A 37 12.47 12.46 -10.19
C ASP A 37 13.71 13.31 -9.95
N LYS A 38 14.19 13.40 -8.70
CA LYS A 38 15.45 14.10 -8.42
C LYS A 38 16.66 13.36 -8.98
N VAL A 39 16.50 12.15 -9.50
CA VAL A 39 17.52 11.41 -10.24
C VAL A 39 16.84 10.56 -11.32
N PRO A 40 17.04 10.84 -12.63
CA PRO A 40 16.63 9.91 -13.65
C PRO A 40 17.48 8.63 -13.51
N PRO A 41 16.90 7.43 -13.38
CA PRO A 41 17.69 6.23 -13.56
C PRO A 41 18.23 6.24 -15.00
N LEU A 42 19.53 5.94 -15.15
CA LEU A 42 20.28 6.01 -16.40
C LEU A 42 19.66 5.22 -17.58
N ARG A 43 18.59 4.43 -17.37
CA ARG A 43 17.93 3.55 -18.35
C ARG A 43 16.45 3.22 -18.07
N ALA A 44 15.61 4.14 -17.54
CA ALA A 44 14.16 3.88 -17.57
C ALA A 44 13.59 4.20 -18.97
N PRO A 45 12.72 3.34 -19.54
CA PRO A 45 11.86 3.75 -20.65
C PRO A 45 11.05 4.98 -20.21
N GLY A 46 11.00 6.00 -21.07
CA GLY A 46 10.69 7.39 -20.71
C GLY A 46 9.26 7.74 -20.25
N ASP A 47 8.48 6.80 -19.69
CA ASP A 47 7.08 7.03 -19.29
C ASP A 47 6.74 6.56 -17.86
N VAL A 48 7.72 6.17 -17.04
CA VAL A 48 7.45 5.85 -15.63
C VAL A 48 7.21 7.15 -14.86
N LYS A 49 6.07 7.25 -14.17
CA LYS A 49 5.74 8.39 -13.30
C LYS A 49 5.53 7.89 -11.88
N HIS A 50 6.00 8.63 -10.90
CA HIS A 50 5.78 8.30 -9.49
C HIS A 50 4.85 9.34 -8.87
N LEU A 51 3.90 8.87 -8.06
CA LEU A 51 3.15 9.70 -7.13
C LEU A 51 3.70 9.45 -5.73
N SER A 52 4.12 10.50 -5.05
CA SER A 52 4.43 10.47 -3.61
C SER A 52 3.12 10.63 -2.84
N ILE A 53 2.88 9.74 -1.87
CA ILE A 53 1.73 9.72 -0.99
C ILE A 53 2.25 9.94 0.43
N THR A 54 1.87 11.06 1.04
CA THR A 54 2.26 11.40 2.41
C THR A 54 1.19 10.89 3.37
N LEU A 55 1.61 10.07 4.33
CA LEU A 55 0.76 9.40 5.33
C LEU A 55 1.15 9.79 6.75
N GLY A 56 0.20 9.78 7.67
CA GLY A 56 0.48 9.96 9.09
C GLY A 56 -0.79 10.02 9.93
N ASP A 57 -0.63 10.19 11.25
CA ASP A 57 -1.75 10.37 12.18
C ASP A 57 -2.40 11.76 11.97
N ALA A 58 -3.68 11.81 11.63
CA ALA A 58 -4.39 13.08 11.47
C ALA A 58 -4.40 13.95 12.74
N SER A 59 -4.14 13.35 13.90
CA SER A 59 -4.07 14.02 15.20
C SER A 59 -2.66 14.54 15.52
N SER A 60 -1.63 14.08 14.80
CA SER A 60 -0.23 14.47 14.98
C SER A 60 0.49 14.52 13.64
N HIS A 61 0.85 15.72 13.20
CA HIS A 61 1.66 15.93 11.98
C HIS A 61 3.16 15.78 12.25
N GLU A 62 3.55 15.35 13.44
CA GLU A 62 4.94 15.04 13.77
C GLU A 62 5.25 13.66 13.14
N ASP A 63 6.23 13.64 12.22
CA ASP A 63 6.76 12.46 11.51
C ASP A 63 5.83 11.78 10.46
N PRO A 64 5.38 12.48 9.41
CA PRO A 64 4.73 11.84 8.28
C PRO A 64 5.70 10.95 7.49
N VAL A 65 5.20 9.85 6.96
CA VAL A 65 5.95 8.93 6.08
C VAL A 65 5.52 9.10 4.62
N GLY A 66 6.46 8.93 3.69
CA GLY A 66 6.20 8.99 2.26
C GLY A 66 6.24 7.60 1.64
N VAL A 67 5.19 7.22 0.91
CA VAL A 67 5.16 6.01 0.08
C VAL A 67 4.94 6.37 -1.38
N TYR A 68 5.33 5.46 -2.29
CA TYR A 68 5.25 5.72 -3.72
C TYR A 68 4.24 4.82 -4.43
N PHE A 69 3.48 5.42 -5.34
CA PHE A 69 2.67 4.72 -6.34
C PHE A 69 3.23 4.98 -7.74
N THR A 70 3.61 3.91 -8.44
CA THR A 70 4.27 3.98 -9.73
C THR A 70 3.27 3.75 -10.87
N VAL A 71 3.21 4.69 -11.81
CA VAL A 71 2.43 4.63 -13.04
C VAL A 71 3.36 4.22 -14.18
N GLY A 72 2.91 3.28 -15.03
CA GLY A 72 3.67 2.74 -16.15
C GLY A 72 3.89 1.21 -16.08
N PRO A 73 4.31 0.65 -14.93
CA PRO A 73 4.31 -0.80 -14.71
C PRO A 73 2.90 -1.41 -14.77
N PRO A 74 2.77 -2.76 -14.82
CA PRO A 74 1.50 -3.41 -14.59
C PRO A 74 0.85 -2.91 -13.30
N LEU A 75 -0.44 -2.57 -13.37
CA LEU A 75 -1.17 -1.98 -12.24
C LEU A 75 -1.08 -2.85 -10.97
N ILE A 76 -1.05 -4.18 -11.14
CA ILE A 76 -0.94 -5.11 -10.03
C ILE A 76 0.38 -4.96 -9.27
N ASP A 77 1.50 -4.77 -9.98
CA ASP A 77 2.81 -4.55 -9.37
C ASP A 77 2.83 -3.24 -8.58
N ALA A 78 2.19 -2.19 -9.13
CA ALA A 78 2.05 -0.91 -8.44
C ALA A 78 1.19 -1.05 -7.16
N ILE A 79 0.09 -1.80 -7.21
CA ILE A 79 -0.75 -2.07 -6.04
C ILE A 79 0.05 -2.82 -4.96
N ILE A 80 0.74 -3.90 -5.33
CA ILE A 80 1.53 -4.72 -4.40
C ILE A 80 2.63 -3.86 -3.76
N ALA A 81 3.44 -3.17 -4.57
CA ALA A 81 4.56 -2.37 -4.08
C ALA A 81 4.11 -1.20 -3.18
N THR A 82 3.01 -0.51 -3.51
CA THR A 82 2.50 0.56 -2.64
C THR A 82 1.90 -0.01 -1.35
N THR A 83 1.21 -1.14 -1.42
CA THR A 83 0.61 -1.79 -0.25
C THR A 83 1.68 -2.27 0.73
N ASP A 84 2.76 -2.86 0.21
CA ASP A 84 3.91 -3.35 0.97
C ASP A 84 4.61 -2.20 1.72
N GLN A 85 4.91 -1.08 1.03
CA GLN A 85 5.48 0.12 1.66
C GLN A 85 4.63 0.66 2.82
N ILE A 86 3.30 0.71 2.63
CA ILE A 86 2.37 1.17 3.69
C ILE A 86 2.41 0.21 4.89
N GLN A 87 2.40 -1.10 4.60
CA GLN A 87 2.48 -2.13 5.63
C GLN A 87 3.77 -2.01 6.42
N GLU A 88 4.93 -1.95 5.75
CA GLU A 88 6.24 -1.83 6.38
C GLU A 88 6.30 -0.65 7.36
N HIS A 89 5.93 0.56 6.92
CA HIS A 89 5.93 1.72 7.81
C HIS A 89 4.99 1.58 9.00
N MET A 90 3.84 0.92 8.80
CA MET A 90 2.90 0.71 9.91
C MET A 90 3.40 -0.36 10.89
N LEU A 91 4.10 -1.38 10.40
CA LEU A 91 4.79 -2.37 11.24
C LEU A 91 5.90 -1.70 12.06
N GLU A 92 6.69 -0.82 11.46
CA GLU A 92 7.73 -0.05 12.16
C GLU A 92 7.12 0.84 13.26
N ALA A 93 6.08 1.60 12.94
CA ALA A 93 5.40 2.49 13.88
C ALA A 93 4.75 1.75 15.07
N THR A 94 4.38 0.49 14.86
CA THR A 94 3.75 -0.36 15.90
C THR A 94 4.71 -1.34 16.55
N GLN A 95 6.01 -1.23 16.27
CA GLN A 95 7.05 -2.13 16.80
C GLN A 95 6.77 -3.61 16.49
N GLY A 96 6.22 -3.89 15.30
CA GLY A 96 5.99 -5.25 14.79
C GLY A 96 4.64 -5.86 15.14
N ALA A 97 3.57 -5.06 15.27
CA ALA A 97 2.22 -5.62 15.40
C ALA A 97 1.86 -6.49 14.17
N LEU A 98 0.94 -7.44 14.32
CA LEU A 98 0.54 -8.31 13.21
C LEU A 98 -0.46 -7.58 12.31
N LEU A 99 0.03 -6.85 11.30
CA LEU A 99 -0.80 -5.98 10.47
C LEU A 99 -0.67 -6.33 8.98
N PRO A 100 -1.74 -6.76 8.28
CA PRO A 100 -2.96 -7.32 8.87
C PRO A 100 -2.64 -8.67 9.53
N ALA A 101 -3.38 -9.04 10.57
CA ALA A 101 -3.14 -10.28 11.31
C ALA A 101 -3.58 -11.49 10.47
N CYS A 102 -2.74 -12.51 10.38
CA CYS A 102 -3.16 -13.77 9.77
C CYS A 102 -4.07 -14.56 10.74
N PRO A 103 -5.32 -14.91 10.36
CA PRO A 103 -6.22 -15.60 11.27
C PRO A 103 -5.65 -16.93 11.77
N GLY A 104 -5.52 -17.07 13.09
CA GLY A 104 -5.02 -18.30 13.72
C GLY A 104 -3.50 -18.48 13.71
N HIS A 105 -2.72 -17.55 13.14
CA HIS A 105 -1.25 -17.61 13.13
C HIS A 105 -0.61 -16.39 13.80
N GLN A 106 0.69 -16.48 14.12
CA GLN A 106 1.49 -15.44 14.78
C GLN A 106 2.41 -14.73 13.78
N HIS A 107 1.84 -14.26 12.66
CA HIS A 107 2.56 -13.50 11.65
C HIS A 107 1.57 -12.58 10.90
N PRO A 108 2.04 -11.47 10.30
CA PRO A 108 1.20 -10.68 9.42
C PRO A 108 0.86 -11.47 8.14
N LEU A 109 -0.20 -11.06 7.46
CA LEU A 109 -0.43 -11.40 6.06
C LEU A 109 0.59 -10.67 5.19
N GLN A 110 0.90 -11.20 4.01
CA GLN A 110 1.74 -10.53 3.02
C GLN A 110 0.93 -10.22 1.78
N VAL A 111 1.20 -9.07 1.15
CA VAL A 111 0.58 -8.74 -0.13
C VAL A 111 1.32 -9.46 -1.26
N ALA A 112 0.59 -10.11 -2.15
CA ALA A 112 1.13 -10.73 -3.37
C ALA A 112 0.05 -10.91 -4.44
N GLU A 113 0.46 -11.20 -5.66
CA GLU A 113 -0.46 -11.56 -6.74
C GLU A 113 -0.98 -13.00 -6.57
N ARG A 114 -2.28 -13.18 -6.81
CA ARG A 114 -2.90 -14.47 -7.09
C ARG A 114 -3.97 -14.28 -8.16
N ASP A 115 -3.89 -15.08 -9.22
CA ASP A 115 -4.87 -15.10 -10.32
C ASP A 115 -5.17 -13.70 -10.91
N GLY A 116 -4.13 -12.85 -11.07
CA GLY A 116 -4.28 -11.50 -11.60
C GLY A 116 -4.85 -10.47 -10.62
N VAL A 117 -4.94 -10.80 -9.33
CA VAL A 117 -5.44 -9.92 -8.27
C VAL A 117 -4.41 -9.76 -7.17
N ALA A 118 -4.21 -8.52 -6.69
CA ALA A 118 -3.42 -8.27 -5.49
C ALA A 118 -4.21 -8.72 -4.25
N MET A 119 -3.64 -9.65 -3.50
CA MET A 119 -4.28 -10.32 -2.36
C MET A 119 -3.39 -10.20 -1.11
N TRP A 120 -4.01 -10.03 0.04
CA TRP A 120 -3.42 -10.38 1.33
C TRP A 120 -3.45 -11.90 1.50
N LEU A 121 -2.29 -12.51 1.66
CA LEU A 121 -2.11 -13.96 1.74
C LEU A 121 -1.41 -14.37 3.03
N CYS A 122 -1.72 -15.57 3.51
CA CYS A 122 -0.90 -16.20 4.53
C CYS A 122 0.47 -16.58 3.93
N PRO A 123 1.60 -16.04 4.43
CA PRO A 123 2.92 -16.34 3.89
C PRO A 123 3.37 -17.78 4.12
N GLN A 124 2.90 -18.42 5.19
CA GLN A 124 3.30 -19.80 5.54
C GLN A 124 2.46 -20.86 4.83
N ALA A 125 1.19 -20.55 4.54
CA ALA A 125 0.24 -21.46 3.92
C ALA A 125 -0.72 -20.66 3.04
N PRO A 126 -0.38 -20.34 1.79
CA PRO A 126 -1.18 -19.43 0.98
C PRO A 126 -2.63 -19.88 0.73
N ALA A 127 -2.94 -21.17 0.88
CA ALA A 127 -4.31 -21.70 0.81
C ALA A 127 -5.13 -21.50 2.10
N HIS A 128 -4.48 -21.19 3.23
CA HIS A 128 -5.12 -21.01 4.55
C HIS A 128 -5.98 -19.76 4.61
N TYR A 129 -5.45 -18.64 4.12
CA TYR A 129 -6.15 -17.36 4.11
C TYR A 129 -5.76 -16.54 2.89
N ALA A 130 -6.76 -15.93 2.26
CA ALA A 130 -6.61 -14.99 1.16
C ALA A 130 -7.78 -14.02 1.13
N GLU A 131 -7.50 -12.73 0.99
CA GLU A 131 -8.52 -11.69 0.73
C GLU A 131 -7.94 -10.64 -0.22
N PRO A 132 -8.77 -10.01 -1.08
CA PRO A 132 -8.27 -9.01 -2.01
C PRO A 132 -7.87 -7.72 -1.26
N VAL A 133 -6.82 -7.06 -1.75
CA VAL A 133 -6.38 -5.76 -1.21
C VAL A 133 -7.44 -4.68 -1.46
N LEU A 134 -8.01 -4.67 -2.67
CA LEU A 134 -9.09 -3.77 -3.06
C LEU A 134 -10.42 -4.55 -3.13
N PRO A 135 -11.57 -3.96 -2.75
CA PRO A 135 -12.86 -4.60 -2.92
C PRO A 135 -13.13 -4.96 -4.39
N GLN A 136 -13.76 -6.10 -4.65
CA GLN A 136 -14.06 -6.50 -6.03
C GLN A 136 -15.01 -5.49 -6.69
N GLY A 137 -14.68 -5.05 -7.92
CA GLY A 137 -15.44 -4.06 -8.70
C GLY A 137 -14.88 -2.64 -8.69
N THR A 138 -13.75 -2.37 -8.02
CA THR A 138 -13.14 -1.02 -7.95
C THR A 138 -12.00 -0.76 -8.94
N THR A 139 -11.83 -1.62 -9.94
CA THR A 139 -10.81 -1.50 -11.01
C THR A 139 -11.30 -0.73 -12.25
N GLY A 140 -12.47 -0.09 -12.17
CA GLY A 140 -13.05 0.74 -13.23
C GLY A 140 -12.62 2.21 -13.18
#